data_AF-A0A8D9D6L2-F1
#
_entry.id   AF-A0A8D9D6L2-F1
#
_cell.length_a   1.000
_cell.length_b   1.000
_cell.length_c   1.000
_cell.angle_alpha   90.00
_cell.angle_beta   90.00
_cell.angle_gamma   90.00
#
_symmetry.space_group_name_H-M   'P 1'
#
loop_
_entity.id
_entity.type
_entity.pdbx_description
1 polymer ?
#
loop_
_entity_poly.entity_id
_entity_poly.type
_entity_poly.pdbx_seq_one_letter_code
_entity_poly.pdbx_strand_id
1 'polypeptide(L)'
;MSSAPWYLNSKKPSLKHQRNWKNDLNSKSTCYDRGAKIFQAEKYRKKACQNCGAMSHDVKSCMYRPRKVGAKFTNMYIAPDEKVESLKLDYAAKRDRWNGYDTSDYHRVVERYEARENARKKYLKEQKIKKLEENDGDDDGLRVDEAKVDESRQMDFAKVEKRFRTSGGGSTGTVRNLHIREDTAKYLLNLDVNSAHYDPKTRSMREDPLPSSKYRSE
;
A
#
# COMPACT_ATOMS: atom_id res chain seq x y z
N MET A 1 0.61 36.22 14.20
CA MET A 1 0.00 37.35 14.94
C MET A 1 -0.27 36.91 16.36
N SER A 2 0.46 37.47 17.32
CA SER A 2 0.45 37.05 18.73
C SER A 2 -0.69 37.66 19.56
N SER A 3 -1.25 38.80 19.13
CA SER A 3 -2.42 39.40 19.77
C SER A 3 -3.65 38.55 19.51
N ALA A 4 -4.32 38.15 20.59
CA ALA A 4 -5.57 37.41 20.51
C ALA A 4 -6.73 38.41 20.34
N PRO A 5 -7.64 38.18 19.37
CA PRO A 5 -8.82 39.03 19.19
C PRO A 5 -9.68 39.12 20.46
N TRP A 6 -10.31 40.28 20.66
CA TRP A 6 -11.09 40.59 21.86
C TRP A 6 -12.19 39.54 22.17
N TYR A 7 -12.82 38.96 21.15
CA TYR A 7 -13.87 37.94 21.30
C TYR A 7 -13.38 36.59 21.84
N LEU A 8 -12.06 36.36 21.89
CA LEU A 8 -11.47 35.16 22.48
C LEU A 8 -11.17 35.30 23.98
N ASN A 9 -11.38 36.48 24.58
CA ASN A 9 -11.27 36.77 26.02
C ASN A 9 -10.03 36.16 26.72
N SER A 10 -8.92 36.02 26.01
CA SER A 10 -7.70 35.44 26.56
C SER A 10 -6.91 36.51 27.31
N LYS A 11 -6.97 36.48 28.64
CA LYS A 11 -6.24 37.41 29.53
C LYS A 11 -4.73 37.18 29.58
N LYS A 12 -4.23 36.08 29.01
CA LYS A 12 -2.81 35.69 29.01
C LYS A 12 -2.27 35.64 27.58
N PRO A 13 -1.01 36.04 27.33
CA PRO A 13 -0.40 35.92 26.02
C PRO A 13 -0.35 34.45 25.59
N SER A 14 -1.04 34.10 24.50
CA SER A 14 -1.07 32.73 23.99
C SER A 14 -1.29 32.71 22.48
N LEU A 15 -0.80 31.66 21.82
CA LEU A 15 -0.98 31.45 20.37
C LEU A 15 -2.16 30.50 20.05
N LYS A 16 -3.04 30.22 21.03
CA LYS A 16 -4.09 29.20 20.89
C LYS A 16 -5.09 29.54 19.80
N HIS A 17 -5.38 30.83 19.58
CA HIS A 17 -6.30 31.31 18.55
C HIS A 17 -5.79 31.09 17.12
N GLN A 18 -4.47 30.92 16.96
CA GLN A 18 -3.89 30.61 15.66
C GLN A 18 -3.92 29.11 15.35
N ARG A 19 -4.16 28.25 16.34
CA ARG A 19 -4.26 26.81 16.13
C ARG A 19 -5.61 26.52 15.47
N ASN A 20 -5.61 25.56 14.55
CA ASN A 20 -6.84 25.09 13.95
C ASN A 20 -7.75 24.49 15.04
N TRP A 21 -8.95 25.06 15.19
CA TRP A 21 -9.96 24.64 16.16
C TRP A 21 -10.91 23.59 15.58
N LYS A 22 -10.99 23.49 14.24
CA LYS A 22 -11.75 22.48 13.52
C LYS A 22 -10.83 21.32 13.16
N ASN A 23 -10.53 20.48 14.13
CA ASN A 23 -9.93 19.17 13.84
C ASN A 23 -11.04 18.18 13.50
N ASP A 24 -11.72 18.40 12.37
CA ASP A 24 -12.60 17.39 11.78
C ASP A 24 -11.73 16.34 11.08
N LEU A 25 -10.92 15.63 11.87
CA LEU A 25 -10.20 14.45 11.43
C LEU A 25 -11.19 13.30 11.42
N ASN A 26 -12.13 13.30 10.47
CA ASN A 26 -12.78 12.04 10.11
C ASN A 26 -11.86 11.26 9.15
N SER A 27 -10.64 11.01 9.63
CA SER A 27 -9.64 10.14 9.01
C SER A 27 -9.90 8.67 9.37
N LYS A 28 -11.15 8.31 9.66
CA LYS A 28 -11.55 6.91 9.64
C LYS A 28 -11.85 6.59 8.19
N SER A 29 -11.15 5.59 7.66
CA SER A 29 -11.45 4.94 6.38
C SER A 29 -12.78 4.20 6.49
N THR A 30 -13.87 4.93 6.71
CA THR A 30 -15.21 4.37 6.70
C THR A 30 -15.64 4.24 5.25
N CYS A 31 -15.80 2.99 4.80
CA CYS A 31 -16.50 2.68 3.57
C CYS A 31 -17.97 2.40 3.88
N TYR A 32 -18.83 2.52 2.88
CA TYR A 32 -20.20 2.03 2.96
C TYR A 32 -20.21 0.51 3.11
N ASP A 33 -21.06 0.00 3.99
CA ASP A 33 -21.29 -1.43 4.16
C ASP A 33 -22.07 -2.02 2.97
N ARG A 34 -21.35 -2.46 1.93
CA ARG A 34 -21.96 -3.03 0.73
C ARG A 34 -22.63 -4.37 1.04
N GLY A 35 -23.93 -4.47 0.77
CA GLY A 35 -24.69 -5.71 0.92
C GLY A 35 -25.09 -6.04 2.37
N ALA A 36 -24.85 -5.14 3.32
CA ALA A 36 -25.31 -5.32 4.69
C ALA A 36 -26.84 -5.27 4.77
N LYS A 37 -27.39 -6.32 5.37
CA LYS A 37 -28.82 -6.52 5.57
C LYS A 37 -29.13 -6.37 7.05
N ILE A 38 -30.15 -5.59 7.38
CA ILE A 38 -30.53 -5.33 8.77
C ILE A 38 -31.60 -6.32 9.22
N PHE A 39 -32.70 -6.38 8.48
CA PHE A 39 -33.90 -7.10 8.89
C PHE A 39 -34.62 -7.71 7.69
N GLN A 40 -35.11 -8.95 7.83
CA GLN A 40 -35.95 -9.58 6.82
C GLN A 40 -37.36 -9.81 7.38
N ALA A 41 -38.36 -9.23 6.72
CA ALA A 41 -39.75 -9.42 7.09
C ALA A 41 -40.32 -10.70 6.45
N GLU A 42 -41.20 -11.40 7.17
CA GLU A 42 -41.92 -12.56 6.64
C GLU A 42 -43.19 -12.17 5.86
N LYS A 43 -43.74 -10.99 6.13
CA LYS A 43 -44.95 -10.46 5.49
C LYS A 43 -44.73 -9.04 4.96
N TYR A 44 -45.49 -8.68 3.93
CA TYR A 44 -45.40 -7.35 3.33
C TYR A 44 -45.79 -6.28 4.36
N ARG A 45 -44.91 -5.29 4.52
CA ARG A 45 -45.15 -4.12 5.38
C ARG A 45 -45.69 -2.96 4.54
N LYS A 46 -46.57 -2.16 5.14
CA LYS A 46 -47.09 -0.95 4.49
C LYS A 46 -45.92 -0.04 4.10
N LYS A 47 -46.00 0.57 2.91
CA LYS A 47 -44.96 1.42 2.29
C LYS A 47 -43.67 0.70 1.88
N ALA A 48 -43.56 -0.62 2.04
CA ALA A 48 -42.46 -1.35 1.44
C ALA A 48 -42.59 -1.38 -0.10
N CYS A 49 -41.49 -1.61 -0.78
CA CYS A 49 -41.43 -1.78 -2.22
C CYS A 49 -42.45 -2.84 -2.67
N GLN A 50 -43.37 -2.47 -3.56
CA GLN A 50 -44.43 -3.35 -4.03
C GLN A 50 -43.91 -4.57 -4.80
N ASN A 51 -42.68 -4.48 -5.36
CA ASN A 51 -42.03 -5.56 -6.10
C ASN A 51 -41.37 -6.59 -5.16
N CYS A 52 -40.41 -6.15 -4.33
CA CYS A 52 -39.56 -7.04 -3.52
C CYS A 52 -39.93 -7.10 -2.04
N GLY A 53 -40.69 -6.13 -1.50
CA GLY A 53 -41.09 -6.08 -0.10
C GLY A 53 -40.07 -5.50 0.89
N ALA A 54 -38.92 -4.98 0.43
CA ALA A 54 -37.98 -4.24 1.26
C ALA A 54 -38.49 -2.81 1.53
N MET A 55 -38.14 -2.23 2.68
CA MET A 55 -38.48 -0.84 3.04
C MET A 55 -37.38 0.17 2.70
N SER A 56 -36.21 -0.25 2.21
CA SER A 56 -35.09 0.66 1.91
C SER A 56 -35.30 1.55 0.67
N HIS A 57 -36.22 1.18 -0.23
CA HIS A 57 -36.35 1.82 -1.55
C HIS A 57 -37.76 1.71 -2.14
N ASP A 58 -38.03 2.51 -3.18
CA ASP A 58 -39.27 2.51 -3.95
C ASP A 58 -39.28 1.48 -5.10
N VAL A 59 -40.46 1.21 -5.67
CA VAL A 59 -40.63 0.25 -6.78
C VAL A 59 -39.75 0.57 -7.99
N LYS A 60 -39.58 1.87 -8.31
CA LYS A 60 -38.79 2.32 -9.47
C LYS A 60 -37.29 2.14 -9.28
N SER A 61 -36.81 2.25 -8.04
CA SER A 61 -35.40 2.07 -7.67
C SER A 61 -35.11 0.64 -7.20
N CYS A 62 -35.99 -0.30 -7.48
CA CYS A 62 -35.83 -1.68 -7.06
C CYS A 62 -34.73 -2.37 -7.87
N MET A 63 -33.70 -2.88 -7.18
CA MET A 63 -32.62 -3.67 -7.79
C MET A 63 -33.06 -5.06 -8.24
N TYR A 64 -34.19 -5.56 -7.73
CA TYR A 64 -34.73 -6.85 -8.11
C TYR A 64 -35.50 -6.76 -9.43
N ARG A 65 -35.40 -7.81 -10.24
CA ARG A 65 -36.19 -7.96 -11.48
C ARG A 65 -37.67 -7.64 -11.23
N PRO A 66 -38.31 -6.77 -12.03
CA PRO A 66 -39.73 -6.50 -11.93
C PRO A 66 -40.56 -7.79 -12.06
N ARG A 67 -41.36 -8.09 -11.04
CA ARG A 67 -42.25 -9.27 -11.02
C ARG A 67 -43.60 -8.92 -11.65
N LYS A 68 -44.23 -9.89 -12.32
CA LYS A 68 -45.61 -9.75 -12.85
C LYS A 68 -46.62 -9.53 -11.72
N VAL A 69 -46.47 -10.27 -10.63
CA VAL A 69 -47.21 -10.08 -9.39
C VAL A 69 -46.18 -9.79 -8.28
N GLY A 70 -46.20 -8.56 -7.77
CA GLY A 70 -45.25 -8.11 -6.75
C GLY A 70 -45.51 -8.68 -5.37
N ALA A 71 -44.51 -8.60 -4.48
CA ALA A 71 -44.58 -9.07 -3.10
C ALA A 71 -45.75 -8.46 -2.30
N LYS A 72 -46.26 -7.29 -2.69
CA LYS A 72 -47.45 -6.67 -2.10
C LYS A 72 -48.69 -7.56 -2.11
N PHE A 73 -48.87 -8.33 -3.18
CA PHE A 73 -50.06 -9.17 -3.38
C PHE A 73 -49.81 -10.63 -3.03
N THR A 74 -48.58 -11.13 -3.20
CA THR A 74 -48.26 -12.54 -2.95
C THR A 74 -47.70 -12.81 -1.56
N ASN A 75 -47.15 -11.81 -0.85
CA ASN A 75 -46.38 -12.00 0.40
C ASN A 75 -45.20 -12.99 0.29
N MET A 76 -44.81 -13.40 -0.92
CA MET A 76 -43.77 -14.40 -1.14
C MET A 76 -42.44 -13.74 -1.55
N TYR A 77 -41.34 -14.36 -1.12
CA TYR A 77 -39.97 -13.95 -1.44
C TYR A 77 -39.69 -12.48 -1.10
N ILE A 78 -39.88 -12.13 0.18
CA ILE A 78 -39.62 -10.78 0.69
C ILE A 78 -38.12 -10.57 0.85
N ALA A 79 -37.63 -9.51 0.22
CA ALA A 79 -36.25 -9.11 0.31
C ALA A 79 -35.93 -8.52 1.70
N PRO A 80 -34.71 -8.74 2.22
CA PRO A 80 -34.25 -8.09 3.43
C PRO A 80 -34.05 -6.58 3.21
N ASP A 81 -34.22 -5.81 4.28
CA ASP A 81 -33.93 -4.38 4.32
C ASP A 81 -32.43 -4.12 4.31
N GLU A 82 -32.00 -3.20 3.45
CA GLU A 82 -30.60 -2.78 3.31
C GLU A 82 -30.25 -1.70 4.34
N LYS A 83 -28.98 -1.67 4.75
CA LYS A 83 -28.44 -0.60 5.60
C LYS A 83 -28.20 0.67 4.79
N VAL A 84 -29.00 1.72 5.03
CA VAL A 84 -28.82 3.03 4.39
C VAL A 84 -27.94 3.91 5.28
N GLU A 85 -26.75 4.24 4.80
CA GLU A 85 -25.78 5.08 5.51
C GLU A 85 -25.47 6.36 4.76
N SER A 86 -25.20 7.45 5.49
CA SER A 86 -24.70 8.70 4.92
C SER A 86 -23.33 9.03 5.53
N LEU A 87 -22.28 8.86 4.72
CA LEU A 87 -20.90 9.12 5.13
C LEU A 87 -20.47 10.52 4.65
N LYS A 88 -19.88 11.31 5.55
CA LYS A 88 -19.22 12.58 5.21
C LYS A 88 -17.73 12.30 5.00
N LEU A 89 -17.33 12.29 3.73
CA LEU A 89 -15.97 12.00 3.28
C LEU A 89 -15.31 13.23 2.64
N ASP A 90 -13.99 13.32 2.78
CA ASP A 90 -13.15 14.35 2.16
C ASP A 90 -13.04 14.17 0.64
N TYR A 91 -12.47 15.19 -0.03
CA TYR A 91 -12.22 15.15 -1.48
C TYR A 91 -11.40 13.92 -1.87
N ALA A 92 -10.30 13.61 -1.16
CA ALA A 92 -9.48 12.43 -1.46
C ALA A 92 -10.24 11.12 -1.21
N ALA A 93 -10.88 10.98 -0.04
CA ALA A 93 -11.60 9.77 0.36
C ALA A 93 -12.76 9.40 -0.58
N LYS A 94 -13.50 10.40 -1.11
CA LYS A 94 -14.57 10.16 -2.08
C LYS A 94 -14.09 9.57 -3.41
N ARG A 95 -12.85 9.83 -3.81
CA ARG A 95 -12.24 9.37 -5.07
C ARG A 95 -11.19 8.29 -4.87
N ASP A 96 -11.03 7.80 -3.65
CA ASP A 96 -10.11 6.72 -3.40
C ASP A 96 -10.61 5.47 -4.13
N ARG A 97 -9.81 5.02 -5.10
CA ARG A 97 -10.09 3.82 -5.90
C ARG A 97 -10.14 2.58 -5.02
N TRP A 98 -9.42 2.58 -3.92
CA TRP A 98 -9.32 1.46 -2.98
C TRP A 98 -10.33 1.56 -1.82
N ASN A 99 -11.33 2.44 -1.94
CA ASN A 99 -12.36 2.54 -0.91
C ASN A 99 -13.17 1.23 -0.79
N GLY A 100 -13.15 0.64 0.41
CA GLY A 100 -13.76 -0.67 0.70
C GLY A 100 -12.94 -1.87 0.25
N TYR A 101 -11.62 -1.71 0.07
CA TYR A 101 -10.71 -2.82 -0.16
C TYR A 101 -10.56 -3.69 1.09
N ASP A 102 -10.80 -5.00 0.95
CA ASP A 102 -10.49 -5.96 2.01
C ASP A 102 -9.01 -6.36 1.93
N THR A 103 -8.29 -6.20 3.03
CA THR A 103 -6.88 -6.61 3.14
C THR A 103 -6.69 -8.11 2.96
N SER A 104 -7.71 -8.93 3.25
CA SER A 104 -7.66 -10.38 3.06
C SER A 104 -7.59 -10.79 1.58
N ASP A 105 -8.17 -9.99 0.67
CA ASP A 105 -8.15 -10.29 -0.76
C ASP A 105 -6.73 -10.23 -1.36
N TYR A 106 -5.78 -9.57 -0.69
CA TYR A 106 -4.38 -9.54 -1.12
C TYR A 106 -3.73 -10.94 -1.11
N HIS A 107 -4.25 -11.88 -0.30
CA HIS A 107 -3.76 -13.26 -0.28
C HIS A 107 -3.79 -13.92 -1.68
N ARG A 108 -4.80 -13.61 -2.50
CA ARG A 108 -4.88 -14.14 -3.89
C ARG A 108 -3.72 -13.68 -4.78
N VAL A 109 -3.18 -12.49 -4.50
CA VAL A 109 -2.00 -11.99 -5.20
C VAL A 109 -0.78 -12.77 -4.75
N VAL A 110 -0.61 -12.97 -3.43
CA VAL A 110 0.48 -13.75 -2.85
C VAL A 110 0.51 -15.17 -3.44
N GLU A 111 -0.62 -15.87 -3.41
CA GLU A 111 -0.78 -17.22 -3.97
C GLU A 111 -0.35 -17.29 -5.45
N ARG A 112 -0.71 -16.27 -6.25
CA ARG A 112 -0.31 -16.20 -7.66
C ARG A 112 1.20 -16.07 -7.83
N TYR A 113 1.86 -15.28 -6.99
CA TYR A 113 3.32 -15.13 -7.03
C TYR A 113 4.01 -16.40 -6.52
N GLU A 114 3.50 -17.04 -5.47
CA GLU A 114 4.02 -18.31 -4.97
C GLU A 114 3.91 -19.42 -6.02
N ALA A 115 2.77 -19.52 -6.71
CA ALA A 115 2.60 -20.47 -7.81
C ALA A 115 3.62 -20.22 -8.95
N ARG A 116 3.87 -18.96 -9.29
CA ARG A 116 4.89 -18.58 -10.29
C ARG A 116 6.30 -18.97 -9.85
N GLU A 117 6.67 -18.67 -8.62
CA GLU A 117 7.99 -19.01 -8.07
C GLU A 117 8.17 -20.52 -7.95
N ASN A 118 7.12 -21.26 -7.59
CA ASN A 118 7.15 -22.73 -7.55
C ASN A 118 7.34 -23.34 -8.95
N ALA A 119 6.66 -22.80 -9.98
CA ALA A 119 6.88 -23.21 -11.36
C ALA A 119 8.31 -22.90 -11.83
N ARG A 120 8.84 -21.72 -11.49
CA ARG A 120 10.23 -21.34 -11.79
C ARG A 120 11.24 -22.29 -11.12
N LYS A 121 11.03 -22.62 -9.85
CA LYS A 121 11.88 -23.56 -9.10
C LYS A 121 11.84 -24.96 -9.70
N LYS A 122 10.66 -25.45 -10.10
CA LYS A 122 10.50 -26.76 -10.78
C LYS A 122 11.25 -26.78 -12.10
N TYR A 123 11.06 -25.76 -12.94
CA TYR A 123 11.77 -25.64 -14.22
C TYR A 123 13.30 -25.62 -14.05
N LEU A 124 13.82 -24.87 -13.06
CA LEU A 124 15.26 -24.85 -12.77
C LEU A 124 15.77 -26.20 -12.26
N LYS A 125 14.99 -26.94 -11.48
CA LYS A 125 15.33 -28.30 -11.03
C LYS A 125 15.36 -29.27 -12.20
N GLU A 126 14.36 -29.24 -13.07
CA GLU A 126 14.30 -30.06 -14.29
C GLU A 126 15.49 -29.79 -15.21
N GLN A 127 15.86 -28.52 -15.41
CA GLN A 127 17.07 -28.19 -16.18
C GLN A 127 18.36 -28.73 -15.54
N LYS A 128 18.46 -28.72 -14.20
CA LYS A 128 19.62 -29.28 -13.50
C LYS A 128 19.69 -30.81 -13.65
N ILE A 129 18.56 -31.49 -13.49
CA ILE A 129 18.46 -32.95 -13.67
C ILE A 129 18.85 -33.33 -15.09
N LYS A 130 18.28 -32.66 -16.10
CA LYS A 130 18.62 -32.89 -17.50
C LYS A 130 20.11 -32.72 -17.80
N LYS A 131 20.76 -31.71 -17.21
CA LYS A 131 22.21 -31.50 -17.34
C LYS A 131 23.05 -32.57 -16.65
N LEU A 132 22.57 -33.15 -15.55
CA LEU A 132 23.25 -34.26 -14.88
C LEU A 132 23.10 -35.54 -15.69
N GLU A 133 21.91 -35.82 -16.24
CA GLU A 133 21.66 -36.96 -17.13
C GLU A 133 22.42 -36.86 -18.47
N GLU A 134 22.68 -35.65 -18.97
CA GLU A 134 23.52 -35.44 -20.17
C GLU A 134 25.03 -35.53 -19.88
N ASN A 135 25.47 -35.47 -18.61
CA ASN A 135 26.88 -35.50 -18.17
C ASN A 135 27.22 -36.79 -17.37
N ASP A 136 26.79 -37.97 -17.86
CA ASP A 136 27.25 -39.27 -17.35
C ASP A 136 28.71 -39.57 -17.73
N GLY A 137 29.64 -38.77 -17.17
CA GLY A 137 31.08 -38.93 -17.37
C GLY A 137 31.87 -37.69 -16.95
N ASP A 138 31.91 -37.41 -15.65
CA ASP A 138 33.13 -37.00 -14.90
C ASP A 138 32.73 -36.51 -13.50
N ASP A 139 33.04 -37.36 -12.52
CA ASP A 139 33.04 -37.09 -11.09
C ASP A 139 34.21 -36.14 -10.78
N ASP A 140 33.92 -34.86 -10.52
CA ASP A 140 34.50 -34.00 -9.46
C ASP A 140 34.13 -32.52 -9.71
N GLY A 141 33.06 -32.06 -9.05
CA GLY A 141 32.59 -30.68 -9.20
C GLY A 141 31.30 -30.35 -8.45
N LEU A 142 30.69 -31.34 -7.79
CA LEU A 142 29.53 -31.18 -6.91
C LEU A 142 29.94 -30.69 -5.51
N ARG A 143 30.85 -29.70 -5.44
CA ARG A 143 30.92 -28.80 -4.30
C ARG A 143 29.84 -27.74 -4.52
N VAL A 144 28.93 -27.67 -3.57
CA VAL A 144 27.84 -26.69 -3.48
C VAL A 144 28.43 -25.28 -3.47
N ASP A 145 28.62 -24.69 -4.65
CA ASP A 145 28.73 -23.23 -4.81
C ASP A 145 27.32 -22.65 -4.94
N GLU A 146 26.55 -22.83 -3.87
CA GLU A 146 25.40 -21.98 -3.58
C GLU A 146 25.99 -20.61 -3.22
N ALA A 147 25.86 -19.63 -4.13
CA ALA A 147 26.31 -18.23 -4.02
C ALA A 147 27.66 -17.82 -4.65
N LYS A 148 28.10 -18.45 -5.74
CA LYS A 148 28.91 -17.75 -6.76
C LYS A 148 28.13 -17.65 -8.06
N VAL A 149 27.16 -16.73 -8.07
CA VAL A 149 26.91 -16.00 -9.32
C VAL A 149 28.25 -15.31 -9.59
N ASP A 150 29.00 -15.88 -10.52
CA ASP A 150 30.25 -15.34 -11.06
C ASP A 150 30.13 -13.81 -11.11
N GLU A 151 30.81 -13.10 -10.20
CA GLU A 151 30.75 -11.63 -10.10
C GLU A 151 31.14 -10.97 -11.42
N SER A 152 31.87 -11.69 -12.29
CA SER A 152 32.15 -11.22 -13.65
C SER A 152 30.87 -11.06 -14.50
N ARG A 153 29.89 -11.96 -14.39
CA ARG A 153 28.60 -11.86 -15.10
C ARG A 153 27.66 -10.79 -14.55
N GLN A 154 27.85 -10.38 -13.30
CA GLN A 154 27.06 -9.31 -12.69
C GLN A 154 27.66 -7.93 -13.00
N MET A 155 28.96 -7.87 -13.28
CA MET A 155 29.65 -6.69 -13.84
C MET A 155 29.28 -6.44 -15.32
N ASP A 156 28.86 -7.47 -16.05
CA ASP A 156 28.47 -7.36 -17.47
C ASP A 156 27.11 -6.68 -17.70
N PHE A 157 26.21 -6.68 -16.71
CA PHE A 157 24.97 -5.87 -16.78
C PHE A 157 25.21 -4.38 -16.51
N ALA A 158 26.37 -4.01 -15.95
CA ALA A 158 26.76 -2.61 -15.76
C ALA A 158 27.40 -1.98 -17.01
N LYS A 159 27.65 -2.78 -18.06
CA LYS A 159 28.24 -2.33 -19.32
C LYS A 159 27.28 -2.53 -20.49
N VAL A 160 26.07 -1.98 -20.37
CA VAL A 160 25.26 -1.69 -21.55
C VAL A 160 25.94 -0.54 -22.32
N GLU A 161 26.82 -0.90 -23.26
CA GLU A 161 27.40 0.02 -24.25
C GLU A 161 26.35 0.38 -25.33
N LYS A 162 25.15 0.83 -24.92
CA LYS A 162 24.23 1.45 -25.87
C LYS A 162 24.74 2.86 -26.12
N ARG A 163 25.62 3.00 -27.11
CA ARG A 163 26.18 4.28 -27.57
C ARG A 163 25.07 5.21 -28.04
N PHE A 164 24.53 6.03 -27.15
CA PHE A 164 23.82 7.24 -27.56
C PHE A 164 24.86 8.32 -27.85
N ARG A 165 25.06 8.62 -29.13
CA ARG A 165 25.95 9.72 -29.56
C ARG A 165 25.25 11.04 -29.23
N THR A 166 25.63 11.69 -28.15
CA THR A 166 25.36 13.14 -27.99
C THR A 166 26.36 13.92 -28.82
N SER A 167 25.91 14.97 -29.51
CA SER A 167 26.68 15.72 -30.54
C SER A 167 27.95 16.44 -30.04
N GLY A 168 28.34 16.29 -28.78
CA GLY A 168 29.34 17.12 -28.10
C GLY A 168 30.50 16.36 -27.45
N GLY A 169 30.88 15.19 -27.95
CA GLY A 169 32.23 14.61 -27.69
C GLY A 169 32.65 14.43 -26.21
N GLY A 170 31.71 14.32 -25.27
CA GLY A 170 31.99 14.06 -23.85
C GLY A 170 31.84 12.57 -23.52
N SER A 171 32.75 12.06 -22.68
CA SER A 171 32.92 10.65 -22.28
C SER A 171 31.64 9.81 -22.21
N THR A 172 31.64 8.67 -22.93
CA THR A 172 30.65 7.59 -22.85
C THR A 172 30.79 6.80 -21.54
N GLY A 173 30.51 7.43 -20.40
CA GLY A 173 30.38 6.74 -19.12
C GLY A 173 28.94 6.31 -18.90
N THR A 174 28.70 5.05 -18.51
CA THR A 174 27.41 4.65 -17.94
C THR A 174 27.16 5.54 -16.71
N VAL A 175 25.99 6.17 -16.63
CA VAL A 175 25.62 6.99 -15.46
C VAL A 175 25.40 6.03 -14.29
N ARG A 176 26.48 5.62 -13.64
CA ARG A 176 26.41 4.95 -12.34
C ARG A 176 25.90 5.97 -11.34
N ASN A 177 25.01 5.56 -10.44
CA ASN A 177 24.60 6.41 -9.33
C ASN A 177 25.85 6.94 -8.63
N LEU A 178 25.98 8.25 -8.52
CA LEU A 178 27.14 8.92 -7.93
C LEU A 178 27.24 8.70 -6.40
N HIS A 179 26.14 8.29 -5.78
CA HIS A 179 26.11 7.93 -4.36
C HIS A 179 26.77 6.57 -4.15
N ILE A 180 27.80 6.53 -3.31
CA ILE A 180 28.53 5.33 -2.89
C ILE A 180 27.66 4.55 -1.89
N ARG A 181 27.28 3.31 -2.24
CA ARG A 181 26.31 2.52 -1.44
C ARG A 181 26.87 2.10 -0.09
N GLU A 182 28.18 1.97 -0.01
CA GLU A 182 28.95 1.59 1.17
C GLU A 182 28.93 2.69 2.24
N ASP A 183 28.85 3.96 1.81
CA ASP A 183 28.81 5.12 2.69
C ASP A 183 27.37 5.40 3.13
N THR A 184 27.08 5.05 4.39
CA THR A 184 25.80 5.37 5.02
C THR A 184 25.69 6.87 5.30
N ALA A 185 24.53 7.44 5.00
CA ALA A 185 24.28 8.85 5.29
C ALA A 185 24.25 9.08 6.81
N LYS A 186 24.81 10.20 7.27
CA LYS A 186 24.98 10.48 8.71
C LYS A 186 23.67 10.44 9.53
N TYR A 187 22.56 10.90 8.95
CA TYR A 187 21.23 10.88 9.58
C TYR A 187 20.54 9.51 9.57
N LEU A 188 21.14 8.49 8.92
CA LEU A 188 20.69 7.10 8.93
C LEU A 188 21.51 6.23 9.90
N LEU A 189 22.55 6.78 10.52
CA LEU A 189 23.36 6.07 11.51
C LEU A 189 22.53 5.71 12.76
N ASN A 190 21.61 6.59 13.15
CA ASN A 190 20.63 6.34 14.20
C ASN A 190 19.26 6.91 13.76
N LEU A 191 18.23 6.06 13.76
CA LEU A 191 16.87 6.41 13.33
C LEU A 191 16.00 6.96 14.47
N ASP A 192 16.51 6.95 15.71
CA ASP A 192 15.82 7.55 16.84
C ASP A 192 15.70 9.06 16.64
N VAL A 193 14.48 9.58 16.76
CA VAL A 193 14.14 11.00 16.52
C VAL A 193 14.93 11.95 17.44
N ASN A 194 15.28 11.48 18.63
CA ASN A 194 16.01 12.24 19.65
C ASN A 194 17.50 11.83 19.75
N SER A 195 18.07 11.27 18.68
CA SER A 195 19.51 10.97 18.61
C SER A 195 20.32 12.26 18.43
N ALA A 196 21.21 12.31 17.45
CA ALA A 196 22.03 13.48 17.18
C ALA A 196 21.42 14.36 16.09
N HIS A 197 21.49 15.68 16.27
CA HIS A 197 20.99 16.63 15.29
C HIS A 197 21.87 16.64 14.02
N TYR A 198 21.27 16.29 12.89
CA TYR A 198 21.83 16.48 11.55
C TYR A 198 21.39 17.82 10.94
N ASP A 199 22.34 18.67 10.54
CA ASP A 199 22.04 19.88 9.77
C ASP A 199 22.07 19.57 8.25
N PRO A 200 20.91 19.52 7.56
CA PRO A 200 20.86 19.13 6.15
C PRO A 200 21.46 20.18 5.21
N LYS A 201 21.61 21.43 5.66
CA LYS A 201 22.16 22.51 4.82
C LYS A 201 23.67 22.39 4.69
N THR A 202 24.35 22.16 5.81
CA THR A 202 25.82 22.03 5.87
C THR A 202 26.30 20.58 5.81
N ARG A 203 25.38 19.60 5.89
CA ARG A 203 25.67 18.15 5.89
C ARG A 203 26.58 17.72 7.05
N SER A 204 26.43 18.38 8.19
CA SER A 204 27.21 18.12 9.41
C SER A 204 26.32 17.58 10.54
N MET A 205 26.82 16.57 11.24
CA MET A 205 26.26 16.14 12.53
C MET A 205 26.88 16.98 13.63
N ARG A 206 26.10 17.36 14.64
CA ARG A 206 26.62 18.10 15.81
C ARG A 206 27.15 17.19 16.90
N GLU A 207 26.45 16.09 17.15
CA GLU A 207 26.79 15.12 18.20
C GLU A 207 27.03 13.74 17.57
N ASP A 208 27.63 12.84 18.33
CA ASP A 208 27.77 11.45 17.94
C ASP A 208 26.39 10.77 17.93
N PRO A 209 25.93 10.21 16.79
CA PRO A 209 24.65 9.49 16.72
C PRO A 209 24.60 8.22 17.58
N LEU A 210 25.74 7.69 18.04
CA LEU A 210 25.80 6.47 18.85
C LEU A 210 26.53 6.69 20.19
N PRO A 211 25.98 7.52 21.10
CA PRO A 211 26.66 7.89 22.36
C PRO A 211 26.83 6.71 23.34
N SER A 212 26.02 5.66 23.19
CA SER A 212 26.04 4.46 24.03
C SER A 212 27.01 3.37 23.53
N SER A 213 27.38 3.36 22.25
CA SER A 213 28.31 2.37 21.70
C SER A 213 29.75 2.88 21.82
N LYS A 214 30.30 2.86 23.04
CA LYS A 214 31.70 3.26 23.32
C LYS A 214 32.75 2.24 22.86
N TYR A 215 32.55 1.60 21.70
CA TYR A 215 33.52 0.70 21.08
C TYR A 215 33.52 0.86 19.56
N ARG A 216 34.07 1.97 19.07
CA ARG A 216 34.69 2.01 17.74
C ARG A 216 35.68 3.18 17.64
N SER A 217 36.78 3.07 18.36
CA SER A 217 37.99 3.85 18.12
C SER A 217 39.08 2.87 17.68
N GLU A 218 39.21 2.70 16.37
CA GLU A 218 40.43 2.38 15.61
C GLU A 218 40.12 2.53 14.11
#